data_AF-A0A977T695-F1
#
_entry.id   AF-A0A977T695-F1
#
_cell.length_a   1.000
_cell.length_b   1.000
_cell.length_c   1.000
_cell.angle_alpha   90.00
_cell.angle_beta   90.00
_cell.angle_gamma   90.00
#
_symmetry.space_group_name_H-M   'P 1'
#
loop_
_entity.id
_entity.type
_entity.pdbx_description
1 polymer ?
#
loop_
_entity_poly.entity_id
_entity_poly.type
_entity_poly.pdbx_seq_one_letter_code
_entity_poly.pdbx_strand_id
1 'polypeptide(L)'
;MSSLKDILTSKITVPKISALDWLHQSTSWPLLDVRSEGEFFDGHIPGSISGPILTNEERHQVGLCYKNQGQEAAITLGMSLVEPHKKQRISDWLRHFSTNVAITCWRGGLRSRFASGWLDEVAGERLKIVQITGGYKAIRRHLLTTLNSKREMWVLGGMTGSGKTALLRDLKNEKDISSEQILDLEGIALHRGSSFGNVLSEKGEKIEQPRQQTFENSVAMQLFKAEGPIVLENESTLIGKVFIPQLFKAQMKSAPLILLETPLQERIEAIFNEYVKIPLESNCPIEKLWLNLESNLKALEKRLGGQETQKCLNLMQAGLKNPINLELQAPWIELLLVQYYDKTYAHSFGRCKHSVVFKGNKTEVKNWLKENMAKRLK
;
A
#
# COMPACT_ATOMS: atom_id res chain seq x y z
N MET A 1 -35.86 10.71 -28.76
CA MET A 1 -35.45 10.57 -27.34
C MET A 1 -36.09 9.30 -26.81
N SER A 2 -35.29 8.27 -26.48
CA SER A 2 -35.81 7.08 -25.81
C SER A 2 -36.46 7.49 -24.49
N SER A 3 -37.61 6.94 -24.12
CA SER A 3 -38.24 7.27 -22.84
C SER A 3 -37.33 6.83 -21.68
N LEU A 4 -37.44 7.43 -20.49
CA LEU A 4 -36.67 6.97 -19.33
C LEU A 4 -36.97 5.50 -18.98
N LYS A 5 -38.20 5.06 -19.28
CA LYS A 5 -38.59 3.65 -19.26
C LYS A 5 -37.76 2.84 -20.25
N ASP A 6 -37.52 3.30 -21.46
CA ASP A 6 -36.68 2.60 -22.45
C ASP A 6 -35.20 2.55 -22.05
N ILE A 7 -34.68 3.54 -21.32
CA ILE A 7 -33.31 3.50 -20.78
C ILE A 7 -33.22 2.51 -19.61
N LEU A 8 -34.22 2.50 -18.73
CA LEU A 8 -34.35 1.57 -17.60
C LEU A 8 -34.68 0.13 -18.04
N THR A 9 -35.38 -0.03 -19.17
CA THR A 9 -35.80 -1.32 -19.74
C THR A 9 -34.95 -1.78 -20.91
N SER A 10 -34.08 -0.92 -21.47
CA SER A 10 -32.99 -1.34 -22.36
C SER A 10 -32.19 -2.36 -21.57
N LYS A 11 -32.25 -3.61 -22.02
CA LYS A 11 -31.58 -4.73 -21.39
C LYS A 11 -30.07 -4.57 -21.62
N ILE A 12 -29.44 -3.62 -20.93
CA ILE A 12 -28.00 -3.62 -20.69
C ILE A 12 -27.75 -4.83 -19.76
N THR A 13 -27.77 -6.02 -20.35
CA THR A 13 -27.47 -7.29 -19.71
C THR A 13 -25.97 -7.49 -19.80
N VAL A 14 -25.27 -6.92 -18.83
CA VAL A 14 -23.83 -7.12 -18.67
C VAL A 14 -23.62 -8.37 -17.83
N PRO A 15 -22.73 -9.30 -18.24
CA PRO A 15 -22.30 -10.42 -17.43
C PRO A 15 -21.89 -9.97 -16.03
N LYS A 16 -22.18 -10.78 -15.01
CA LYS A 16 -21.85 -10.47 -13.62
C LYS A 16 -20.87 -11.48 -13.07
N ILE A 17 -20.00 -11.01 -12.18
CA ILE A 17 -19.12 -11.85 -11.37
C ILE A 17 -19.33 -11.49 -9.90
N SER A 18 -19.25 -12.47 -9.00
CA SER A 18 -19.30 -12.18 -7.57
C SER A 18 -17.98 -11.52 -7.12
N ALA A 19 -18.01 -10.79 -6.02
CA ALA A 19 -16.79 -10.18 -5.47
C ALA A 19 -15.74 -11.23 -5.09
N LEU A 20 -16.16 -12.41 -4.63
CA LEU A 20 -15.25 -13.49 -4.26
C LEU A 20 -14.63 -14.15 -5.49
N ASP A 21 -15.43 -14.48 -6.50
CA ASP A 21 -14.93 -15.08 -7.75
C ASP A 21 -13.96 -14.12 -8.45
N TRP A 22 -14.26 -12.81 -8.42
CA TRP A 22 -13.34 -11.80 -8.94
C TRP A 22 -12.03 -11.76 -8.15
N LEU A 23 -12.05 -11.85 -6.81
CA LEU A 23 -10.81 -11.86 -6.03
C LEU A 23 -9.89 -13.03 -6.44
N HIS A 24 -10.46 -14.22 -6.66
CA HIS A 24 -9.72 -15.39 -7.16
C HIS A 24 -9.17 -15.20 -8.58
N GLN A 25 -9.83 -14.40 -9.41
CA GLN A 25 -9.46 -14.17 -10.82
C GLN A 25 -8.92 -12.75 -11.08
N SER A 26 -8.52 -12.04 -10.02
CA SER A 26 -8.21 -10.59 -10.07
C SER A 26 -7.03 -10.24 -10.98
N THR A 27 -6.14 -11.20 -11.26
CA THR A 27 -5.02 -11.05 -12.20
C THR A 27 -5.48 -11.05 -13.65
N SER A 28 -6.53 -11.79 -13.99
CA SER A 28 -7.10 -11.88 -15.35
C SER A 28 -8.20 -10.85 -15.62
N TRP A 29 -8.70 -10.20 -14.58
CA TRP A 29 -9.79 -9.22 -14.62
C TRP A 29 -9.37 -7.90 -13.96
N PRO A 30 -8.62 -7.04 -14.67
CA PRO A 30 -8.24 -5.74 -14.14
C PRO A 30 -9.50 -4.91 -13.83
N LEU A 31 -9.44 -4.12 -12.76
CA LEU A 31 -10.62 -3.49 -12.17
C LEU A 31 -10.72 -2.01 -12.56
N LEU A 32 -11.81 -1.65 -13.21
CA LEU A 32 -12.23 -0.25 -13.37
C LEU A 32 -13.17 0.14 -12.22
N ASP A 33 -12.74 1.09 -11.41
CA ASP A 33 -13.54 1.69 -10.35
C ASP A 33 -14.19 2.98 -10.85
N VAL A 34 -15.51 2.94 -11.05
CA VAL A 34 -16.28 4.07 -11.60
C VAL A 34 -16.92 4.95 -10.51
N ARG A 35 -16.47 4.81 -9.26
CA ARG A 35 -16.81 5.76 -8.19
C ARG A 35 -16.19 7.13 -8.46
N SER A 36 -16.64 8.17 -7.74
CA SER A 36 -16.05 9.50 -7.91
C SER A 36 -14.60 9.55 -7.41
N GLU A 37 -13.87 10.58 -7.79
CA GLU A 37 -12.45 10.74 -7.46
C GLU A 37 -12.22 10.69 -5.95
N GLY A 38 -13.08 11.34 -5.17
CA GLY A 38 -13.03 11.35 -3.71
C GLY A 38 -13.29 9.98 -3.10
N GLU A 39 -14.29 9.24 -3.61
CA GLU A 39 -14.57 7.88 -3.15
C GLU A 39 -13.38 6.93 -3.40
N PHE A 40 -12.69 7.09 -4.53
CA PHE A 40 -11.50 6.30 -4.88
C PHE A 40 -10.28 6.70 -4.03
N PHE A 41 -10.09 8.00 -3.83
CA PHE A 41 -9.02 8.56 -3.00
C PHE A 41 -9.12 8.09 -1.54
N ASP A 42 -10.32 8.10 -0.96
CA ASP A 42 -10.58 7.64 0.42
C ASP A 42 -10.25 6.16 0.63
N GLY A 43 -10.27 5.36 -0.44
CA GLY A 43 -9.98 3.94 -0.39
C GLY A 43 -10.25 3.24 -1.71
N HIS A 44 -9.25 2.58 -2.29
CA HIS A 44 -9.40 1.78 -3.51
C HIS A 44 -8.79 0.38 -3.36
N ILE A 45 -9.02 -0.48 -4.35
CA ILE A 45 -8.44 -1.83 -4.41
C ILE A 45 -7.08 -1.71 -5.13
N PRO A 46 -6.01 -2.36 -4.65
CA PRO A 46 -4.70 -2.29 -5.30
C PRO A 46 -4.78 -2.69 -6.77
N GLY A 47 -4.14 -1.89 -7.64
CA GLY A 47 -4.14 -2.12 -9.08
C GLY A 47 -5.43 -1.74 -9.81
N SER A 48 -6.45 -1.22 -9.12
CA SER A 48 -7.66 -0.70 -9.79
C SER A 48 -7.38 0.64 -10.47
N ILE A 49 -8.02 0.86 -11.61
CA ILE A 49 -7.98 2.12 -12.36
C ILE A 49 -9.19 2.97 -11.99
N SER A 50 -8.96 4.22 -11.60
CA SER A 50 -10.02 5.20 -11.36
C SER A 50 -10.56 5.69 -12.70
N GLY A 51 -11.85 5.44 -12.98
CA GLY A 51 -12.55 5.99 -14.13
C GLY A 51 -13.94 6.47 -13.75
N PRO A 52 -14.06 7.62 -13.06
CA PRO A 52 -15.33 8.08 -12.52
C PRO A 52 -16.42 8.19 -13.59
N ILE A 53 -17.56 7.53 -13.36
CA ILE A 53 -18.76 7.76 -14.20
C ILE A 53 -19.41 9.09 -13.86
N LEU A 54 -19.20 9.60 -12.65
CA LEU A 54 -19.60 10.93 -12.18
C LEU A 54 -18.41 11.54 -11.44
N THR A 55 -18.10 12.80 -11.72
CA THR A 55 -17.15 13.56 -10.90
C THR A 55 -17.67 13.74 -9.47
N ASN A 56 -16.83 14.19 -8.55
CA ASN A 56 -17.25 14.50 -7.17
C ASN A 56 -18.46 15.45 -7.12
N GLU A 57 -18.45 16.49 -7.95
CA GLU A 57 -19.52 17.49 -8.01
C GLU A 57 -20.80 16.90 -8.63
N GLU A 58 -20.68 16.23 -9.78
CA GLU A 58 -21.82 15.55 -10.42
C GLU A 58 -22.45 14.51 -9.48
N ARG A 59 -21.62 13.73 -8.77
CA ARG A 59 -22.07 12.75 -7.79
C ARG A 59 -22.83 13.42 -6.64
N HIS A 60 -22.35 14.57 -6.18
CA HIS A 60 -23.03 15.33 -5.13
C HIS A 60 -24.42 15.78 -5.58
N GLN A 61 -24.51 16.39 -6.77
CA GLN A 61 -25.77 16.85 -7.36
C GLN A 61 -26.78 15.71 -7.58
N VAL A 62 -26.33 14.59 -8.16
CA VAL A 62 -27.17 13.39 -8.35
C VAL A 62 -27.62 12.81 -7.02
N GLY A 63 -26.75 12.81 -5.99
CA GLY A 63 -27.09 12.36 -4.64
C GLY A 63 -28.15 13.22 -3.97
N LEU A 64 -28.05 14.54 -4.11
CA LEU A 64 -29.08 15.48 -3.62
C LEU A 64 -30.41 15.30 -4.36
N CYS A 65 -30.36 15.19 -5.69
CA CYS A 65 -31.55 14.93 -6.51
C CYS A 65 -32.23 13.61 -6.10
N TYR A 66 -31.46 12.53 -5.90
CA TYR A 66 -32.01 11.25 -5.43
C TYR A 66 -32.74 11.39 -4.10
N LYS A 67 -32.12 12.10 -3.15
CA LYS A 67 -32.71 12.32 -1.82
C LYS A 67 -34.00 13.13 -1.87
N ASN A 68 -34.06 14.15 -2.73
CA ASN A 68 -35.14 15.13 -2.74
C ASN A 68 -36.27 14.79 -3.73
N GLN A 69 -35.94 14.13 -4.84
CA GLN A 69 -36.84 13.95 -6.00
C GLN A 69 -36.92 12.48 -6.46
N GLY A 70 -36.21 11.57 -5.79
CA GLY A 70 -36.28 10.14 -6.06
C GLY A 70 -35.38 9.65 -7.19
N GLN A 71 -35.46 8.34 -7.45
CA GLN A 71 -34.54 7.63 -8.34
C GLN A 71 -34.63 8.09 -9.79
N GLU A 72 -35.84 8.29 -10.31
CA GLU A 72 -36.07 8.62 -11.71
C GLU A 72 -35.43 9.97 -12.07
N ALA A 73 -35.72 11.02 -11.28
CA ALA A 73 -35.13 12.34 -11.45
C ALA A 73 -33.59 12.32 -11.35
N ALA A 74 -33.04 11.53 -10.42
CA ALA A 74 -31.60 11.38 -10.26
C ALA A 74 -30.92 10.71 -11.47
N ILE A 75 -31.59 9.74 -12.11
CA ILE A 75 -31.09 9.11 -13.34
C ILE A 75 -31.11 10.13 -14.48
N THR A 76 -32.22 10.86 -14.67
CA THR A 76 -32.33 11.91 -15.69
C THR A 76 -31.22 12.93 -15.54
N LEU A 77 -31.03 13.46 -14.33
CA LEU A 77 -29.97 14.42 -14.03
C LEU A 77 -28.59 13.82 -14.31
N GLY A 78 -28.32 12.62 -13.80
CA GLY A 78 -27.04 11.94 -14.02
C GLY A 78 -26.71 11.74 -15.49
N MET A 79 -27.68 11.32 -16.32
CA MET A 79 -27.48 11.19 -17.76
C MET A 79 -27.18 12.54 -18.40
N SER A 80 -27.94 13.59 -18.05
CA SER A 80 -27.71 14.93 -18.61
C SER A 80 -26.34 15.52 -18.27
N LEU A 81 -25.82 15.25 -17.07
CA LEU A 81 -24.50 15.70 -16.64
C LEU A 81 -23.37 14.95 -17.35
N VAL A 82 -23.54 13.66 -17.61
CA VAL A 82 -22.48 12.84 -18.21
C VAL A 82 -22.44 12.95 -19.74
N GLU A 83 -23.59 13.19 -20.39
CA GLU A 83 -23.70 13.19 -21.86
C GLU A 83 -22.63 14.03 -22.59
N PRO A 84 -22.31 15.27 -22.17
CA PRO A 84 -21.27 16.08 -22.82
C PRO A 84 -19.86 15.46 -22.76
N HIS A 85 -19.60 14.61 -21.77
CA HIS A 85 -18.28 14.02 -21.50
C HIS A 85 -18.23 12.50 -21.71
N LYS A 86 -19.37 11.86 -22.04
CA LYS A 86 -19.53 10.40 -22.13
C LYS A 86 -18.49 9.78 -23.07
N LYS A 87 -18.38 10.30 -24.29
CA LYS A 87 -17.44 9.79 -25.31
C LYS A 87 -15.98 9.88 -24.84
N GLN A 88 -15.62 10.97 -24.18
CA GLN A 88 -14.28 11.17 -23.65
C GLN A 88 -13.98 10.16 -22.53
N ARG A 89 -14.90 10.00 -21.56
CA ARG A 89 -14.75 9.03 -20.45
C ARG A 89 -14.56 7.61 -20.97
N ILE A 90 -15.39 7.16 -21.92
CA ILE A 90 -15.26 5.82 -22.51
C ILE A 90 -13.91 5.66 -23.23
N SER A 91 -13.50 6.65 -24.02
CA SER A 91 -12.20 6.66 -24.70
C SER A 91 -11.04 6.54 -23.72
N ASP A 92 -11.10 7.26 -22.60
CA ASP A 92 -10.07 7.19 -21.56
C ASP A 92 -10.05 5.81 -20.90
N TRP A 93 -11.21 5.24 -20.56
CA TRP A 93 -11.29 3.90 -19.97
C TRP A 93 -10.71 2.82 -20.90
N LEU A 94 -11.01 2.87 -22.21
CA LEU A 94 -10.54 1.90 -23.20
C LEU A 94 -9.02 1.86 -23.37
N ARG A 95 -8.30 2.94 -23.01
CA ARG A 95 -6.83 2.95 -23.08
C ARG A 95 -6.17 2.04 -22.05
N HIS A 96 -6.88 1.69 -20.98
CA HIS A 96 -6.35 0.89 -19.89
C HIS A 96 -6.58 -0.61 -20.05
N PHE A 97 -7.45 -1.03 -20.98
CA PHE A 97 -7.88 -2.43 -21.08
C PHE A 97 -7.77 -2.95 -22.51
N SER A 98 -7.25 -4.17 -22.64
CA SER A 98 -7.01 -4.82 -23.94
C SER A 98 -7.88 -6.05 -24.19
N THR A 99 -8.19 -6.83 -23.15
CA THR A 99 -8.90 -8.12 -23.28
C THR A 99 -10.10 -8.25 -22.36
N ASN A 100 -9.93 -7.97 -21.06
CA ASN A 100 -10.95 -8.15 -20.04
C ASN A 100 -11.02 -6.92 -19.13
N VAL A 101 -12.19 -6.62 -18.58
CA VAL A 101 -12.36 -5.61 -17.53
C VAL A 101 -13.49 -6.01 -16.58
N ALA A 102 -13.19 -5.92 -15.28
CA ALA A 102 -14.21 -5.95 -14.24
C ALA A 102 -14.56 -4.53 -13.83
N ILE A 103 -15.84 -4.22 -13.66
CA ILE A 103 -16.30 -2.86 -13.37
C ILE A 103 -17.02 -2.83 -12.03
N THR A 104 -16.59 -1.92 -11.17
CA THR A 104 -17.16 -1.73 -9.84
C THR A 104 -17.62 -0.30 -9.61
N CYS A 105 -18.67 -0.16 -8.80
CA CYS A 105 -19.01 1.09 -8.15
C CYS A 105 -19.23 0.79 -6.67
N TRP A 106 -19.73 1.74 -5.87
CA TRP A 106 -19.87 1.52 -4.41
C TRP A 106 -20.63 0.23 -4.04
N ARG A 107 -21.76 -0.06 -4.68
CA ARG A 107 -22.65 -1.19 -4.36
C ARG A 107 -23.00 -2.11 -5.55
N GLY A 108 -22.34 -1.95 -6.69
CA GLY A 108 -22.69 -2.72 -7.91
C GLY A 108 -24.06 -2.34 -8.47
N GLY A 109 -24.44 -1.06 -8.35
CA GLY A 109 -25.73 -0.52 -8.77
C GLY A 109 -25.71 0.05 -10.19
N LEU A 110 -26.53 1.08 -10.44
CA LEU A 110 -26.70 1.71 -11.76
C LEU A 110 -25.41 2.29 -12.33
N ARG A 111 -24.55 2.89 -11.50
CA ARG A 111 -23.28 3.49 -11.93
C ARG A 111 -22.40 2.49 -12.70
N SER A 112 -22.08 1.33 -12.11
CA SER A 112 -21.26 0.33 -12.81
C SER A 112 -22.04 -0.37 -13.93
N ARG A 113 -23.37 -0.45 -13.84
CA ARG A 113 -24.20 -1.00 -14.93
C ARG A 113 -24.14 -0.12 -16.18
N PHE A 114 -24.33 1.20 -16.04
CA PHE A 114 -24.25 2.14 -17.15
C PHE A 114 -22.84 2.18 -17.74
N ALA A 115 -21.80 2.28 -16.91
CA ALA A 115 -20.41 2.24 -17.39
C ALA A 115 -20.11 0.95 -18.18
N SER A 116 -20.59 -0.19 -17.69
CA SER A 116 -20.43 -1.47 -18.37
C SER A 116 -21.14 -1.49 -19.72
N GLY A 117 -22.39 -1.04 -19.79
CA GLY A 117 -23.13 -0.97 -21.05
C GLY A 117 -22.50 -0.02 -22.06
N TRP A 118 -22.00 1.14 -21.62
CA TRP A 118 -21.32 2.09 -22.49
C TRP A 118 -20.01 1.55 -23.04
N LEU A 119 -19.26 0.80 -22.24
CA LEU A 119 -18.05 0.14 -22.71
C LEU A 119 -18.38 -0.99 -23.68
N ASP A 120 -19.42 -1.79 -23.41
CA ASP A 120 -19.85 -2.90 -24.26
C ASP A 120 -20.29 -2.40 -25.66
N GLU A 121 -21.07 -1.31 -25.68
CA GLU A 121 -21.53 -0.66 -26.91
C GLU A 121 -20.37 -0.19 -27.81
N VAL A 122 -19.29 0.33 -27.23
CA VAL A 122 -18.16 0.89 -27.99
C VAL A 122 -17.06 -0.13 -28.25
N ALA A 123 -16.81 -1.06 -27.33
CA ALA A 123 -15.75 -2.05 -27.44
C ALA A 123 -16.14 -3.26 -28.31
N GLY A 124 -17.43 -3.63 -28.32
CA GLY A 124 -17.89 -4.86 -28.96
C GLY A 124 -17.12 -6.09 -28.47
N GLU A 125 -16.78 -7.01 -29.39
CA GLU A 125 -16.07 -8.26 -29.07
C GLU A 125 -14.61 -8.07 -28.62
N ARG A 126 -14.06 -6.84 -28.70
CA ARG A 126 -12.69 -6.55 -28.29
C ARG A 126 -12.47 -6.73 -26.80
N LEU A 127 -13.48 -6.45 -25.97
CA LEU A 127 -13.36 -6.49 -24.51
C LEU A 127 -14.45 -7.35 -23.89
N LYS A 128 -14.04 -8.30 -23.05
CA LYS A 128 -14.96 -8.98 -22.14
C LYS A 128 -15.21 -8.10 -20.92
N ILE A 129 -16.47 -7.81 -20.64
CA ILE A 129 -16.86 -6.90 -19.56
C ILE A 129 -17.71 -7.66 -18.54
N VAL A 130 -17.34 -7.55 -17.26
CA VAL A 130 -18.14 -8.08 -16.14
C VAL A 130 -18.42 -6.99 -15.11
N GLN A 131 -19.65 -6.96 -14.59
CA GLN A 131 -20.01 -6.12 -13.47
C GLN A 131 -19.78 -6.87 -12.15
N ILE A 132 -19.07 -6.25 -11.20
CA ILE A 132 -18.93 -6.80 -9.84
C ILE A 132 -20.25 -6.69 -9.08
N THR A 133 -20.80 -7.84 -8.69
CA THR A 133 -22.01 -7.91 -7.86
C THR A 133 -21.71 -7.40 -6.44
N GLY A 134 -22.52 -6.46 -5.95
CA GLY A 134 -22.31 -5.82 -4.65
C GLY A 134 -21.19 -4.78 -4.61
N GLY A 135 -20.46 -4.59 -5.71
CA GLY A 135 -19.46 -3.55 -5.92
C GLY A 135 -18.29 -3.55 -4.95
N TYR A 136 -17.65 -2.39 -4.81
CA TYR A 136 -16.50 -2.16 -3.92
C TYR A 136 -16.80 -2.60 -2.49
N LYS A 137 -18.02 -2.32 -1.99
CA LYS A 137 -18.43 -2.73 -0.64
C LYS A 137 -18.36 -4.24 -0.45
N ALA A 138 -18.76 -5.03 -1.44
CA ALA A 138 -18.68 -6.48 -1.36
C ALA A 138 -17.23 -6.98 -1.39
N ILE A 139 -16.39 -6.45 -2.29
CA ILE A 139 -14.95 -6.77 -2.36
C ILE A 139 -14.29 -6.47 -1.01
N ARG A 140 -14.46 -5.24 -0.51
CA ARG A 140 -13.87 -4.79 0.75
C ARG A 140 -14.32 -5.64 1.94
N ARG A 141 -15.57 -6.10 1.97
CA ARG A 141 -16.05 -7.01 3.01
C ARG A 141 -15.28 -8.34 3.02
N HIS A 142 -15.03 -8.94 1.84
CA HIS A 142 -14.21 -10.14 1.75
C HIS A 142 -12.77 -9.86 2.19
N LEU A 143 -12.17 -8.76 1.74
CA LEU A 143 -10.82 -8.36 2.14
C LEU A 143 -10.69 -8.13 3.66
N LEU A 144 -11.63 -7.43 4.29
CA LEU A 144 -11.62 -7.25 5.75
C LEU A 144 -11.80 -8.56 6.51
N THR A 145 -12.59 -9.50 5.96
CA THR A 145 -12.73 -10.85 6.52
C THR A 145 -11.38 -11.58 6.47
N THR A 146 -10.70 -11.53 5.33
CA THR A 146 -9.35 -12.09 5.15
C THR A 146 -8.35 -11.49 6.12
N LEU A 147 -8.36 -10.17 6.30
CA LEU A 147 -7.43 -9.45 7.19
C LEU A 147 -7.61 -9.83 8.66
N ASN A 148 -8.84 -10.15 9.06
CA ASN A 148 -9.19 -10.55 10.42
C ASN A 148 -9.09 -12.06 10.65
N SER A 149 -8.89 -12.86 9.60
CA SER A 149 -8.73 -14.31 9.71
C SER A 149 -7.42 -14.67 10.43
N LYS A 150 -7.42 -15.81 11.13
CA LYS A 150 -6.22 -16.33 11.79
C LYS A 150 -5.23 -16.81 10.74
N ARG A 151 -3.95 -16.44 10.88
CA ARG A 151 -2.87 -16.86 10.00
C ARG A 151 -1.68 -17.37 10.78
N GLU A 152 -1.02 -18.36 10.20
CA GLU A 152 0.33 -18.68 10.60
C GLU A 152 1.26 -17.60 10.05
N MET A 153 2.12 -17.08 10.90
CA MET A 153 3.03 -16.01 10.50
C MET A 153 4.33 -16.07 11.29
N TRP A 154 5.41 -15.60 10.66
CA TRP A 154 6.67 -15.29 11.30
C TRP A 154 6.94 -13.81 11.20
N VAL A 155 7.28 -13.22 12.34
CA VAL A 155 7.63 -11.81 12.40
C VAL A 155 9.15 -11.68 12.30
N LEU A 156 9.61 -10.82 11.40
CA LEU A 156 11.02 -10.49 11.21
C LEU A 156 11.37 -9.28 12.09
N GLY A 157 12.15 -9.53 13.15
CA GLY A 157 12.71 -8.51 14.02
C GLY A 157 14.14 -8.16 13.66
N GLY A 158 14.61 -7.02 14.15
CA GLY A 158 15.96 -6.53 13.91
C GLY A 158 16.06 -5.04 14.19
N MET A 159 17.23 -4.60 14.66
CA MET A 159 17.51 -3.20 14.95
C MET A 159 17.37 -2.30 13.70
N THR A 160 17.28 -0.99 13.88
CA THR A 160 17.24 -0.04 12.74
C THR A 160 18.49 -0.20 11.87
N GLY A 161 18.31 -0.19 10.55
CA GLY A 161 19.41 -0.42 9.59
C GLY A 161 19.81 -1.89 9.40
N SER A 162 19.16 -2.85 10.06
CA SER A 162 19.47 -4.29 9.88
C SER A 162 19.16 -4.87 8.49
N GLY A 163 18.51 -4.11 7.60
CA GLY A 163 18.19 -4.59 6.26
C GLY A 163 16.98 -5.53 6.19
N LYS A 164 16.02 -5.43 7.12
CA LYS A 164 14.77 -6.21 7.11
C LYS A 164 14.02 -6.12 5.78
N THR A 165 13.76 -4.89 5.31
CA THR A 165 13.06 -4.64 4.04
C THR A 165 13.85 -5.19 2.85
N ALA A 166 15.18 -5.10 2.87
CA ALA A 166 16.03 -5.70 1.84
C ALA A 166 15.93 -7.23 1.85
N LEU A 167 15.90 -7.86 3.02
CA LEU A 167 15.70 -9.31 3.15
C LEU A 167 14.30 -9.73 2.68
N LEU A 168 13.24 -8.98 3.00
CA LEU A 168 11.89 -9.27 2.48
C LEU A 168 11.86 -9.20 0.94
N ARG A 169 12.51 -8.21 0.33
CA ARG A 169 12.63 -8.11 -1.13
C ARG A 169 13.39 -9.30 -1.72
N ASP A 170 14.49 -9.71 -1.09
CA ASP A 170 15.24 -10.88 -1.54
C ASP A 170 14.41 -12.16 -1.47
N LEU A 171 13.59 -12.33 -0.42
CA LEU A 171 12.68 -13.48 -0.26
C LEU A 171 11.58 -13.50 -1.32
N LYS A 172 11.05 -12.34 -1.75
CA LYS A 172 10.07 -12.25 -2.84
C LYS A 172 10.61 -12.76 -4.19
N ASN A 173 11.92 -12.75 -4.37
CA ASN A 173 12.59 -13.20 -5.59
C ASN A 173 13.04 -14.67 -5.53
N GLU A 174 12.82 -15.36 -4.41
CA GLU A 174 13.15 -16.77 -4.28
C GLU A 174 12.14 -17.66 -5.01
N LYS A 175 12.63 -18.70 -5.69
CA LYS A 175 11.76 -19.63 -6.45
C LYS A 175 10.84 -20.46 -5.55
N ASP A 176 11.30 -20.76 -4.35
CA ASP A 176 10.64 -21.68 -3.41
C ASP A 176 9.65 -20.96 -2.47
N ILE A 177 9.52 -19.63 -2.60
CA ILE A 177 8.68 -18.79 -1.74
C ILE A 177 7.78 -17.97 -2.64
N SER A 178 6.46 -18.05 -2.41
CA SER A 178 5.52 -17.18 -3.12
C SER A 178 5.67 -15.75 -2.61
N SER A 179 5.76 -14.79 -3.54
CA SER A 179 5.90 -13.36 -3.22
C SER A 179 4.78 -12.83 -2.31
N GLU A 180 3.59 -13.43 -2.43
CA GLU A 180 2.39 -13.13 -1.65
C GLU A 180 2.57 -13.50 -0.17
N GLN A 181 3.40 -14.50 0.15
CA GLN A 181 3.72 -14.87 1.53
C GLN A 181 4.61 -13.84 2.24
N ILE A 182 5.24 -12.92 1.49
CA ILE A 182 6.19 -11.95 2.03
C ILE A 182 5.57 -10.55 2.11
N LEU A 183 5.09 -10.18 3.29
CA LEU A 183 4.35 -8.95 3.53
C LEU A 183 5.28 -7.82 4.02
N ASP A 184 5.56 -6.88 3.11
CA ASP A 184 6.33 -5.65 3.34
C ASP A 184 5.36 -4.54 3.77
N LEU A 185 5.17 -4.38 5.08
CA LEU A 185 4.14 -3.49 5.62
C LEU A 185 4.53 -2.02 5.42
N GLU A 186 5.82 -1.69 5.55
CA GLU A 186 6.33 -0.35 5.31
C GLU A 186 6.20 0.05 3.84
N GLY A 187 6.56 -0.87 2.93
CA GLY A 187 6.38 -0.70 1.50
C GLY A 187 4.92 -0.49 1.10
N ILE A 188 3.98 -1.25 1.68
CA ILE A 188 2.54 -1.03 1.45
C ILE A 188 2.07 0.31 2.01
N ALA A 189 2.62 0.74 3.16
CA ALA A 189 2.31 2.03 3.78
C ALA A 189 3.00 3.23 3.10
N LEU A 190 3.82 3.00 2.06
CA LEU A 190 4.69 4.01 1.45
C LEU A 190 5.46 4.80 2.52
N HIS A 191 5.97 4.06 3.49
CA HIS A 191 6.73 4.56 4.62
C HIS A 191 8.11 3.92 4.58
N ARG A 192 9.10 4.59 5.16
CA ARG A 192 10.37 3.94 5.51
C ARG A 192 10.43 3.76 7.01
N GLY A 193 11.04 2.70 7.49
CA GLY A 193 11.13 2.50 8.93
C GLY A 193 11.80 3.65 9.65
N SER A 194 11.52 3.74 10.94
CA SER A 194 12.09 4.75 11.82
C SER A 194 11.62 6.19 11.56
N SER A 195 12.21 7.16 12.25
CA SER A 195 11.79 8.57 12.24
C SER A 195 12.12 9.31 10.94
N PHE A 196 12.83 8.67 10.01
CA PHE A 196 13.12 9.19 8.68
C PHE A 196 12.07 8.78 7.63
N GLY A 197 10.90 8.33 8.08
CA GLY A 197 9.98 7.48 7.32
C GLY A 197 9.23 8.05 6.12
N ASN A 198 9.55 9.26 5.67
CA ASN A 198 8.97 9.78 4.43
C ASN A 198 9.70 9.15 3.23
N VAL A 199 8.95 8.54 2.31
CA VAL A 199 9.48 8.18 0.99
C VAL A 199 9.54 9.45 0.14
N LEU A 200 10.66 9.68 -0.54
CA LEU A 200 10.83 10.79 -1.48
C LEU A 200 10.63 10.30 -2.92
N SER A 201 9.99 11.12 -3.75
CA SER A 201 9.96 10.98 -5.20
C SER A 201 11.32 11.34 -5.81
N GLU A 202 11.52 11.04 -7.09
CA GLU A 202 12.70 11.47 -7.86
C GLU A 202 12.93 12.99 -7.81
N LYS A 203 11.86 13.77 -7.63
CA LYS A 203 11.91 15.24 -7.50
C LYS A 203 12.20 15.72 -6.07
N GLY A 204 12.47 14.80 -5.14
CA GLY A 204 12.67 15.08 -3.72
C GLY A 204 11.40 15.47 -2.97
N GLU A 205 10.22 15.11 -3.51
CA GLU A 205 8.93 15.43 -2.89
C GLU A 205 8.45 14.27 -2.04
N LYS A 206 7.79 14.54 -0.91
CA LYS A 206 7.24 13.47 -0.07
C LYS A 206 6.12 12.76 -0.82
N ILE A 207 6.23 11.44 -0.96
CA ILE A 207 5.17 10.59 -1.46
C ILE A 207 4.08 10.50 -0.38
N GLU A 208 2.82 10.76 -0.75
CA GLU A 208 1.70 10.64 0.19
C GLU A 208 1.48 9.17 0.54
N GLN A 209 1.39 8.88 1.84
CA GLN A 209 0.97 7.57 2.32
C GLN A 209 -0.46 7.25 1.86
N PRO A 210 -0.79 5.97 1.63
CA PRO A 210 -2.16 5.58 1.30
C PRO A 210 -3.13 5.96 2.42
N ARG A 211 -4.40 6.17 2.06
CA ARG A 211 -5.49 6.21 3.04
C ARG A 211 -5.62 4.85 3.72
N GLN A 212 -6.14 4.86 4.95
CA GLN A 212 -6.28 3.66 5.78
C GLN A 212 -6.97 2.51 5.03
N GLN A 213 -8.05 2.80 4.29
CA GLN A 213 -8.76 1.75 3.55
C GLN A 213 -7.91 1.14 2.43
N THR A 214 -7.14 1.95 1.71
CA THR A 214 -6.22 1.46 0.68
C THR A 214 -5.12 0.60 1.30
N PHE A 215 -4.52 1.05 2.41
CA PHE A 215 -3.53 0.25 3.16
C PHE A 215 -4.11 -1.11 3.57
N GLU A 216 -5.28 -1.13 4.20
CA GLU A 216 -5.97 -2.37 4.58
C GLU A 216 -6.30 -3.26 3.39
N ASN A 217 -6.78 -2.69 2.28
CA ASN A 217 -7.10 -3.43 1.07
C ASN A 217 -5.83 -4.03 0.43
N SER A 218 -4.70 -3.32 0.45
CA SER A 218 -3.40 -3.80 -0.01
C SER A 218 -2.91 -5.00 0.79
N VAL A 219 -2.89 -4.87 2.12
CA VAL A 219 -2.52 -5.97 3.01
C VAL A 219 -3.46 -7.15 2.80
N ALA A 220 -4.77 -6.92 2.84
CA ALA A 220 -5.77 -7.97 2.72
C ALA A 220 -5.73 -8.68 1.36
N MET A 221 -5.47 -7.97 0.26
CA MET A 221 -5.36 -8.55 -1.08
C MET A 221 -4.16 -9.48 -1.17
N GLN A 222 -3.01 -9.07 -0.63
CA GLN A 222 -1.83 -9.92 -0.57
C GLN A 222 -2.09 -11.16 0.28
N LEU A 223 -2.67 -10.98 1.47
CA LEU A 223 -3.08 -12.10 2.33
C LEU A 223 -4.10 -13.03 1.65
N PHE A 224 -5.03 -12.50 0.86
CA PHE A 224 -6.03 -13.32 0.16
C PHE A 224 -5.38 -14.27 -0.84
N LYS A 225 -4.30 -13.83 -1.50
CA LYS A 225 -3.56 -14.63 -2.48
C LYS A 225 -2.48 -15.52 -1.85
N ALA A 226 -2.06 -15.20 -0.63
CA ALA A 226 -1.04 -15.97 0.07
C ALA A 226 -1.59 -17.31 0.58
N GLU A 227 -0.98 -18.39 0.12
CA GLU A 227 -1.19 -19.74 0.64
C GLU A 227 -0.11 -20.08 1.68
N GLY A 228 -0.51 -20.63 2.83
CA GLY A 228 0.43 -21.00 3.90
C GLY A 228 0.89 -19.84 4.80
N PRO A 229 2.03 -20.00 5.50
CA PRO A 229 2.51 -19.04 6.47
C PRO A 229 3.03 -17.76 5.80
N ILE A 230 2.84 -16.61 6.47
CA ILE A 230 3.33 -15.32 6.00
C ILE A 230 4.58 -14.87 6.78
N VAL A 231 5.48 -14.14 6.14
CA VAL A 231 6.62 -13.47 6.79
C VAL A 231 6.41 -11.96 6.67
N LEU A 232 6.55 -11.25 7.78
CA LEU A 232 6.33 -9.80 7.81
C LEU A 232 7.22 -9.07 8.82
N GLU A 233 7.44 -7.78 8.60
CA GLU A 233 8.19 -6.90 9.52
C GLU A 233 7.52 -6.78 10.90
N ASN A 234 8.35 -6.67 11.95
CA ASN A 234 7.88 -6.38 13.31
C ASN A 234 7.51 -4.90 13.52
N GLU A 235 6.52 -4.42 12.77
CA GLU A 235 6.16 -3.00 12.82
C GLU A 235 5.36 -2.62 14.05
N SER A 236 5.39 -1.34 14.42
CA SER A 236 4.54 -0.80 15.47
C SER A 236 3.04 -0.87 15.07
N THR A 237 2.12 -0.50 15.96
CA THR A 237 0.69 -0.44 15.55
C THR A 237 0.44 0.66 14.51
N LEU A 238 1.27 1.71 14.54
CA LEU A 238 1.24 2.82 13.57
C LEU A 238 2.45 2.72 12.64
N ILE A 239 2.21 2.92 11.34
CA ILE A 239 3.25 3.07 10.31
C ILE A 239 3.02 4.43 9.65
N GLY A 240 3.68 5.46 10.17
CA GLY A 240 3.34 6.84 9.85
C GLY A 240 1.91 7.17 10.30
N LYS A 241 1.02 7.42 9.34
CA LYS A 241 -0.39 7.81 9.54
C LYS A 241 -1.38 6.65 9.42
N VAL A 242 -0.97 5.52 8.86
CA VAL A 242 -1.81 4.31 8.78
C VAL A 242 -1.59 3.43 10.00
N PHE A 243 -2.59 2.63 10.35
CA PHE A 243 -2.50 1.71 11.47
C PHE A 243 -2.78 0.27 11.04
N ILE A 244 -2.09 -0.65 11.71
CA ILE A 244 -2.34 -2.08 11.57
C ILE A 244 -3.60 -2.44 12.35
N PRO A 245 -4.61 -3.10 11.74
CA PRO A 245 -5.84 -3.48 12.43
C PRO A 245 -5.57 -4.35 13.66
N GLN A 246 -6.36 -4.12 14.73
CA GLN A 246 -6.11 -4.68 16.05
C GLN A 246 -6.00 -6.21 16.06
N LEU A 247 -6.89 -6.91 15.34
CA LEU A 247 -6.89 -8.38 15.29
C LEU A 247 -5.62 -8.91 14.60
N PHE A 248 -5.25 -8.31 13.47
CA PHE A 248 -4.00 -8.67 12.77
C PHE A 248 -2.77 -8.35 13.63
N LYS A 249 -2.77 -7.19 14.31
CA LYS A 249 -1.69 -6.80 15.20
C LYS A 249 -1.56 -7.71 16.43
N ALA A 250 -2.67 -8.21 16.96
CA ALA A 250 -2.66 -9.18 18.05
C ALA A 250 -2.00 -10.50 17.61
N GLN A 251 -2.31 -10.97 16.40
CA GLN A 251 -1.66 -12.15 15.82
C GLN A 251 -0.16 -11.92 15.65
N MET A 252 0.25 -10.76 15.10
CA MET A 252 1.66 -10.38 15.00
C MET A 252 2.35 -10.48 16.36
N LYS A 253 1.79 -9.88 17.42
CA LYS A 253 2.39 -9.90 18.77
C LYS A 253 2.58 -11.31 19.34
N SER A 254 1.73 -12.28 18.97
CA SER A 254 1.84 -13.68 19.40
C SER A 254 2.69 -14.56 18.47
N ALA A 255 3.05 -14.05 17.29
CA ALA A 255 3.77 -14.82 16.29
C ALA A 255 5.20 -15.11 16.74
N PRO A 256 5.80 -16.23 16.29
CA PRO A 256 7.21 -16.49 16.50
C PRO A 256 8.09 -15.42 15.82
N LEU A 257 9.17 -15.04 16.48
CA LEU A 257 10.10 -13.99 16.04
C LEU A 257 11.35 -14.60 15.44
N ILE A 258 11.76 -14.03 14.30
CA ILE A 258 13.03 -14.30 13.65
C ILE A 258 13.94 -13.09 13.84
N LEU A 259 15.03 -13.37 14.55
CA LEU A 259 16.15 -12.51 14.93
C LEU A 259 17.09 -12.08 13.79
N LEU A 260 16.88 -10.98 13.06
CA LEU A 260 17.93 -10.49 12.14
C LEU A 260 19.01 -9.73 12.90
N GLU A 261 20.23 -10.27 12.87
CA GLU A 261 21.41 -9.66 13.45
C GLU A 261 22.30 -9.05 12.38
N THR A 262 22.69 -7.79 12.60
CA THR A 262 23.48 -7.02 11.66
C THR A 262 24.48 -6.17 12.44
N PRO A 263 25.79 -6.29 12.18
CA PRO A 263 26.82 -5.46 12.80
C PRO A 263 26.54 -3.96 12.60
N LEU A 264 26.97 -3.13 13.56
CA LEU A 264 26.75 -1.68 13.52
C LEU A 264 27.22 -1.05 12.20
N GLN A 265 28.38 -1.46 11.68
CA GLN A 265 28.94 -0.93 10.44
C GLN A 265 28.04 -1.20 9.22
N GLU A 266 27.57 -2.44 9.07
CA GLU A 266 26.64 -2.79 7.99
C GLU A 266 25.31 -2.00 8.10
N ARG A 267 24.85 -1.71 9.32
CA ARG A 267 23.66 -0.87 9.51
C ARG A 267 23.91 0.58 9.13
N ILE A 268 25.10 1.11 9.44
CA ILE A 268 25.49 2.47 9.04
C ILE A 268 25.49 2.57 7.51
N GLU A 269 26.12 1.60 6.84
CA GLU A 269 26.13 1.50 5.37
C GLU A 269 24.73 1.40 4.79
N ALA A 270 23.86 0.57 5.38
CA ALA A 270 22.48 0.42 4.94
C ALA A 270 21.71 1.74 5.02
N ILE A 271 21.81 2.46 6.14
CA ILE A 271 21.15 3.76 6.33
C ILE A 271 21.72 4.81 5.38
N PHE A 272 23.04 4.86 5.20
CA PHE A 272 23.68 5.75 4.23
C PHE A 272 23.16 5.49 2.82
N ASN A 273 23.16 4.22 2.40
CA ASN A 273 22.69 3.84 1.07
C ASN A 273 21.23 4.22 0.86
N GLU A 274 20.37 3.91 1.82
CA GLU A 274 18.93 4.14 1.72
C GLU A 274 18.55 5.62 1.76
N TYR A 275 19.10 6.38 2.71
CA TYR A 275 18.64 7.74 3.00
C TYR A 275 19.52 8.85 2.40
N VAL A 276 20.70 8.53 1.90
CA VAL A 276 21.61 9.51 1.30
C VAL A 276 21.92 9.14 -0.14
N LYS A 277 22.59 8.01 -0.37
CA LYS A 277 23.11 7.64 -1.69
C LYS A 277 22.00 7.45 -2.73
N ILE A 278 21.02 6.59 -2.48
CA ILE A 278 19.94 6.29 -3.43
C ILE A 278 19.14 7.54 -3.81
N PRO A 279 18.68 8.41 -2.87
CA PRO A 279 18.02 9.65 -3.24
C PRO A 279 18.86 10.55 -4.15
N LEU A 280 20.16 10.72 -3.84
CA LEU A 280 21.05 11.55 -4.63
C LEU A 280 21.30 10.97 -6.04
N GLU A 281 21.53 9.66 -6.13
CA GLU A 281 21.66 8.97 -7.42
C GLU A 281 20.36 8.99 -8.24
N SER A 282 19.21 9.14 -7.57
CA SER A 282 17.89 9.31 -8.20
C SER A 282 17.56 10.77 -8.54
N ASN A 283 18.56 11.65 -8.61
CA ASN A 283 18.45 13.08 -8.92
C ASN A 283 17.63 13.90 -7.91
N CYS A 284 17.48 13.44 -6.67
CA CYS A 284 16.89 14.26 -5.61
C CYS A 284 17.82 15.47 -5.34
N PRO A 285 17.30 16.72 -5.36
CA PRO A 285 18.10 17.89 -4.99
C PRO A 285 18.66 17.76 -3.58
N ILE A 286 19.96 18.04 -3.42
CA ILE A 286 20.68 17.91 -2.14
C ILE A 286 19.99 18.75 -1.05
N GLU A 287 19.53 19.96 -1.40
CA GLU A 287 18.88 20.88 -0.48
C GLU A 287 17.55 20.32 0.03
N LYS A 288 16.76 19.70 -0.86
CA LYS A 288 15.49 19.05 -0.47
C LYS A 288 15.72 17.83 0.41
N LEU A 289 16.71 17.00 0.05
CA LEU A 289 17.08 15.85 0.85
C LEU A 289 17.52 16.29 2.25
N TRP A 290 18.41 17.28 2.31
CA TRP A 290 18.91 17.84 3.55
C TRP A 290 17.78 18.37 4.45
N LEU A 291 16.91 19.23 3.90
CA LEU A 291 15.78 19.79 4.64
C LEU A 291 14.87 18.69 5.21
N ASN A 292 14.70 17.59 4.48
CA ASN A 292 13.94 16.44 4.94
C ASN A 292 14.62 15.75 6.14
N LEU A 293 15.90 15.41 6.01
CA LEU A 293 16.67 14.74 7.06
C LEU A 293 16.76 15.62 8.32
N GLU A 294 17.00 16.92 8.16
CA GLU A 294 17.05 17.89 9.24
C GLU A 294 15.69 18.00 9.96
N SER A 295 14.59 18.09 9.21
CA SER A 295 13.24 18.14 9.78
C SER A 295 12.91 16.86 10.56
N ASN A 296 13.33 15.69 10.07
CA ASN A 296 13.10 14.42 10.74
C ASN A 296 13.93 14.32 12.03
N LEU A 297 15.18 14.78 12.00
CA LEU A 297 16.03 14.84 13.19
C LEU A 297 15.46 15.77 14.26
N LYS A 298 15.00 16.97 13.89
CA LYS A 298 14.36 17.91 14.83
C LYS A 298 13.09 17.32 15.46
N ALA A 299 12.34 16.50 14.73
CA ALA A 299 11.19 15.80 15.30
C ALA A 299 11.57 14.81 16.42
N LEU A 300 12.84 14.39 16.48
CA LEU A 300 13.37 13.50 17.53
C LEU A 300 13.90 14.21 18.76
N GLU A 301 14.07 15.54 18.72
CA GLU A 301 14.78 16.30 19.74
C GLU A 301 14.25 16.03 21.16
N LYS A 302 12.92 15.92 21.32
CA LYS A 302 12.29 15.61 22.61
C LYS A 302 12.75 14.31 23.24
N ARG A 303 13.18 13.32 22.44
CA ARG A 303 13.61 11.99 22.90
C ARG A 303 15.12 11.81 22.82
N LEU A 304 15.78 12.39 21.81
CA LEU A 304 17.23 12.36 21.63
C LEU A 304 17.95 13.30 22.61
N GLY A 305 17.29 14.41 22.99
CA GLY A 305 17.86 15.48 23.80
C GLY A 305 18.51 16.57 22.94
N GLY A 306 18.44 17.83 23.38
CA GLY A 306 18.92 18.98 22.62
C GLY A 306 20.42 18.94 22.31
N GLN A 307 21.26 18.49 23.25
CA GLN A 307 22.71 18.39 23.07
C GLN A 307 23.09 17.38 21.96
N GLU A 308 22.54 16.16 22.02
CA GLU A 308 22.78 15.13 21.01
C GLU A 308 22.18 15.51 19.65
N THR A 309 21.03 16.19 19.66
CA THR A 309 20.42 16.73 18.44
C THR A 309 21.33 17.74 17.75
N GLN A 310 21.86 18.72 18.49
CA GLN A 310 22.77 19.72 17.93
C GLN A 310 24.08 19.09 17.45
N LYS A 311 24.62 18.14 18.21
CA LYS A 311 25.81 17.37 17.80
C LYS A 311 25.56 16.63 16.49
N CYS A 312 24.41 15.97 16.36
CA CYS A 312 24.02 15.27 15.14
C CYS A 312 23.86 16.22 13.96
N LEU A 313 23.24 17.39 14.14
CA LEU A 313 23.12 18.42 13.10
C LEU A 313 24.48 18.89 12.59
N ASN A 314 25.43 19.13 13.49
CA ASN A 314 26.79 19.56 13.12
C ASN A 314 27.52 18.47 12.30
N LEU A 315 27.38 17.20 12.71
CA LEU A 315 27.97 16.06 11.98
C LEU A 315 27.33 15.88 10.59
N MET A 316 26.01 15.99 10.51
CA MET A 316 25.29 15.97 9.24
C MET A 316 25.76 17.10 8.31
N GLN A 317 25.98 18.31 8.83
CA GLN A 317 26.43 19.46 8.04
C GLN A 317 27.85 19.26 7.52
N ALA A 318 28.73 18.63 8.31
CA ALA A 318 30.06 18.24 7.84
C ALA A 318 29.98 17.23 6.68
N GLY A 319 29.01 16.31 6.73
CA GLY A 319 28.71 15.34 5.68
C GLY A 319 28.38 15.97 4.32
N LEU A 320 27.75 17.16 4.32
CA LEU A 320 27.38 17.85 3.08
C LEU A 320 28.58 18.28 2.22
N LYS A 321 29.80 18.32 2.77
CA LYS A 321 31.01 18.65 1.98
C LYS A 321 31.26 17.64 0.86
N ASN A 322 30.93 16.37 1.10
CA ASN A 322 30.92 15.33 0.09
C ASN A 322 29.77 14.35 0.40
N PRO A 323 28.55 14.64 -0.09
CA PRO A 323 27.34 13.92 0.32
C PRO A 323 27.36 12.42 0.04
N ILE A 324 28.10 11.96 -0.98
CA ILE A 324 28.18 10.54 -1.36
C ILE A 324 29.34 9.79 -0.67
N ASN A 325 30.10 10.47 0.20
CA ASN A 325 31.16 9.84 0.96
C ASN A 325 30.62 9.25 2.27
N LEU A 326 30.69 7.92 2.41
CA LEU A 326 30.23 7.20 3.59
C LEU A 326 30.97 7.64 4.86
N GLU A 327 32.28 7.86 4.83
CA GLU A 327 33.07 8.21 6.03
C GLU A 327 32.63 9.56 6.63
N LEU A 328 32.22 10.52 5.80
CA LEU A 328 31.69 11.80 6.27
C LEU A 328 30.24 11.71 6.75
N GLN A 329 29.47 10.73 6.29
CA GLN A 329 28.06 10.53 6.66
C GLN A 329 27.91 9.59 7.87
N ALA A 330 28.82 8.63 8.04
CA ALA A 330 28.78 7.61 9.09
C ALA A 330 28.64 8.19 10.51
N PRO A 331 29.33 9.28 10.91
CA PRO A 331 29.30 9.74 12.30
C PRO A 331 27.92 10.15 12.81
N TRP A 332 27.10 10.82 11.99
CA TRP A 332 25.76 11.21 12.43
C TRP A 332 24.80 10.01 12.40
N ILE A 333 24.97 9.10 11.44
CA ILE A 333 24.19 7.86 11.35
C ILE A 333 24.43 7.00 12.59
N GLU A 334 25.70 6.78 12.93
CA GLU A 334 26.12 6.03 14.11
C GLU A 334 25.55 6.64 15.39
N LEU A 335 25.67 7.97 15.55
CA LEU A 335 25.12 8.68 16.70
C LEU A 335 23.63 8.39 16.85
N LEU A 336 22.84 8.50 15.79
CA LEU A 336 21.40 8.24 15.86
C LEU A 336 21.06 6.77 16.13
N LEU A 337 21.79 5.85 15.50
CA LEU A 337 21.62 4.42 15.73
C LEU A 337 21.85 4.08 17.20
N VAL A 338 22.99 4.50 17.76
CA VAL A 338 23.40 4.14 19.13
C VAL A 338 22.63 4.94 20.18
N GLN A 339 22.49 6.25 20.02
CA GLN A 339 21.94 7.11 21.08
C GLN A 339 20.42 7.12 21.13
N TYR A 340 19.73 6.78 20.02
CA TYR A 340 18.28 6.79 19.96
C TYR A 340 17.69 5.42 19.60
N TYR A 341 18.04 4.86 18.45
CA TYR A 341 17.35 3.67 17.95
C TYR A 341 17.63 2.41 18.76
N ASP A 342 18.89 2.14 19.09
CA ASP A 342 19.27 0.93 19.84
C ASP A 342 18.73 0.95 21.27
N LYS A 343 18.74 2.12 21.93
CA LYS A 343 18.11 2.31 23.25
C LYS A 343 16.61 2.07 23.20
N THR A 344 15.94 2.63 22.19
CA THR A 344 14.49 2.45 21.99
C THR A 344 14.15 0.99 21.70
N TYR A 345 14.96 0.34 20.85
CA TYR A 345 14.82 -1.06 20.49
C TYR A 345 14.97 -1.95 21.72
N ALA A 346 16.04 -1.81 22.50
CA ALA A 346 16.29 -2.59 23.71
C ALA A 346 15.13 -2.50 24.71
N HIS A 347 14.60 -1.29 24.92
CA HIS A 347 13.44 -1.07 25.79
C HIS A 347 12.16 -1.74 25.25
N SER A 348 11.93 -1.70 23.93
CA SER A 348 10.78 -2.36 23.30
C SER A 348 10.90 -3.89 23.29
N PHE A 349 12.10 -4.41 23.01
CA PHE A 349 12.41 -5.82 22.95
C PHE A 349 12.30 -6.48 24.33
N GLY A 350 12.77 -5.80 25.40
CA GLY A 350 12.62 -6.29 26.77
C GLY A 350 11.16 -6.42 27.25
N ARG A 351 10.22 -5.71 26.61
CA ARG A 351 8.77 -5.85 26.88
C ARG A 351 8.08 -6.85 25.97
N CYS A 352 8.81 -7.38 24.99
CA CYS A 352 8.24 -8.17 23.93
C CYS A 352 8.09 -9.63 24.37
N LYS A 353 6.92 -10.22 24.11
CA LYS A 353 6.57 -11.59 24.51
C LYS A 353 6.75 -12.62 23.39
N HIS A 354 7.41 -12.26 22.29
CA HIS A 354 7.62 -13.22 21.21
C HIS A 354 8.53 -14.36 21.66
N SER A 355 8.22 -15.57 21.20
CA SER A 355 9.18 -16.67 21.22
C SER A 355 10.14 -16.49 20.04
N VAL A 356 11.44 -16.33 20.33
CA VAL A 356 12.48 -16.29 19.30
C VAL A 356 12.73 -17.70 18.80
N VAL A 357 12.43 -17.96 17.54
CA VAL A 357 12.59 -19.30 16.93
C VAL A 357 13.87 -19.43 16.12
N PHE A 358 14.44 -18.31 15.70
CA PHE A 358 15.72 -18.28 14.99
C PHE A 358 16.39 -16.93 15.18
N LYS A 359 17.73 -16.91 15.10
CA LYS A 359 18.56 -15.71 15.20
C LYS A 359 19.80 -15.90 14.35
N GLY A 360 20.15 -14.93 13.53
CA GLY A 360 21.32 -15.01 12.66
C GLY A 360 21.46 -13.82 11.73
N ASN A 361 22.49 -13.85 10.90
CA ASN A 361 22.71 -12.87 9.85
C ASN A 361 21.71 -13.04 8.69
N LYS A 362 21.76 -12.13 7.71
CA LYS A 362 20.85 -12.12 6.57
C LYS A 362 20.79 -13.45 5.81
N THR A 363 21.93 -14.08 5.56
CA THR A 363 22.04 -15.35 4.82
C THR A 363 21.46 -16.51 5.61
N GLU A 364 21.81 -16.60 6.89
CA GLU A 364 21.31 -17.62 7.81
C GLU A 364 19.79 -17.55 7.97
N VAL A 365 19.26 -16.34 8.17
CA VAL A 365 17.81 -16.11 8.28
C VAL A 365 17.09 -16.49 6.98
N LYS A 366 17.64 -16.09 5.82
CA LYS A 366 17.07 -16.42 4.52
C LYS A 366 16.99 -17.93 4.31
N ASN A 367 18.07 -18.66 4.59
CA ASN A 367 18.12 -20.11 4.45
C ASN A 367 17.12 -20.80 5.40
N TRP A 368 17.07 -20.36 6.66
CA TRP A 368 16.12 -20.89 7.63
C TRP A 368 14.66 -20.69 7.17
N LEU A 369 14.33 -19.51 6.64
CA LEU A 369 13.00 -19.21 6.11
C LEU A 369 12.64 -20.11 4.93
N LYS A 370 13.56 -20.29 3.97
CA LYS A 370 13.35 -21.19 2.83
C LYS A 370 13.03 -22.61 3.27
N GLU A 371 13.82 -23.15 4.19
CA GLU A 371 13.61 -24.52 4.69
C GLU A 371 12.28 -24.69 5.42
N ASN A 372 11.88 -23.70 6.23
CA ASN A 372 10.67 -23.80 7.05
C ASN A 372 9.39 -23.45 6.28
N MET A 373 9.46 -22.57 5.28
CA MET A 373 8.35 -22.30 4.36
C MET A 373 8.07 -23.50 3.46
N ALA A 374 9.11 -24.14 2.90
CA ALA A 374 8.96 -25.32 2.05
C ALA A 374 8.37 -26.53 2.82
N LYS A 375 8.72 -26.72 4.10
CA LYS A 375 8.24 -27.83 4.94
C LYS A 375 6.75 -27.73 5.29
N ARG A 376 6.15 -26.54 5.27
CA ARG A 376 4.73 -26.32 5.62
C ARG A 376 3.79 -26.31 4.41
N LEU A 377 4.32 -26.40 3.20
CA LEU A 377 3.56 -26.57 1.95
C LEU A 377 3.35 -28.05 1.58
N LYS A 378 4.05 -28.97 2.27
CA LYS A 378 3.83 -30.43 2.20
C LYS A 378 3.00 -30.86 3.39
#